data_AF-A0A7R7WCX4-F1
#
_entry.id   AF-A0A7R7WCX4-F1
#
_cell.length_a   1.000
_cell.length_b   1.000
_cell.length_c   1.000
_cell.angle_alpha   90.00
_cell.angle_beta   90.00
_cell.angle_gamma   90.00
#
_symmetry.space_group_name_H-M   'P 1'
#
loop_
_entity.id
_entity.type
_entity.pdbx_description
1 polymer ?
#
loop_
_entity_poly.entity_id
_entity_poly.type
_entity_poly.pdbx_seq_one_letter_code
_entity_poly.pdbx_strand_id
1 'polypeptide(L)'
;MRRPSLRSSISDDEIWTAPTAADWSRSLTRQLSSHVRSDSVAKQNSFKEYFALEEIAGSVCDARMSDDYSALPSQQSVLEKFYCNNITQRSSSAGPDNFCLRALWHVTFLSSLVDFDRLELAVGREGHEESQRHVCYARAWANSRDGCRCVVHAVLTFRCLESMPRAKEPPIHAPRSLHRAILVLYCYLQFKDIAYHTDVTQNVFDFPELKHAGINCERILAEVNGPGMWGPKPMHSSMLCHCIDLLRRLGHWGLARQQAAMWEVVVYGLSPN
;
A
#
# COMPACT_ATOMS: atom_id res chain seq x y z
N MET A 1 34.88 17.68 28.06
CA MET A 1 34.70 17.81 26.60
C MET A 1 33.57 16.88 26.16
N ARG A 2 32.41 17.41 25.79
CA ARG A 2 31.26 16.61 25.30
C ARG A 2 31.51 16.26 23.84
N ARG A 3 31.48 14.96 23.48
CA ARG A 3 31.45 14.51 22.08
C ARG A 3 30.16 15.04 21.43
N PRO A 4 30.21 15.67 20.25
CA PRO A 4 28.99 15.94 19.49
C PRO A 4 28.35 14.59 19.15
N SER A 5 27.06 14.44 19.41
CA SER A 5 26.32 13.28 18.89
C SER A 5 26.24 13.42 17.37
N LEU A 6 27.04 12.62 16.66
CA LEU A 6 26.82 12.33 15.26
C LEU A 6 25.49 11.55 15.18
N ARG A 7 24.37 12.27 15.17
CA ARG A 7 23.18 11.75 14.49
C ARG A 7 23.62 11.61 13.04
N SER A 8 23.98 10.40 12.64
CA SER A 8 24.31 10.07 11.27
C SER A 8 23.11 10.43 10.41
N SER A 9 23.18 11.57 9.72
CA SER A 9 22.23 11.89 8.66
C SER A 9 22.26 10.72 7.71
N ILE A 10 21.15 10.00 7.57
CA ILE A 10 21.01 8.91 6.61
C ILE A 10 21.49 9.46 5.25
N SER A 11 22.47 8.77 4.66
CA SER A 11 23.20 9.19 3.46
C SER A 11 22.25 9.57 2.30
N ASP A 12 22.65 10.51 1.44
CA ASP A 12 21.86 10.93 0.27
C ASP A 12 21.64 9.76 -0.69
N ASP A 13 20.49 9.75 -1.37
CA ASP A 13 20.11 8.79 -2.42
C ASP A 13 21.22 8.61 -3.46
N GLU A 14 22.02 9.65 -3.70
CA GLU A 14 23.09 9.69 -4.69
C GLU A 14 24.26 8.74 -4.39
N ILE A 15 24.43 8.33 -3.13
CA ILE A 15 25.43 7.32 -2.73
C ILE A 15 24.86 5.91 -2.93
N TRP A 16 23.61 5.69 -2.53
CA TRP A 16 22.98 4.37 -2.63
C TRP A 16 22.58 3.97 -4.06
N THR A 17 22.43 4.96 -4.94
CA THR A 17 22.09 4.75 -6.36
C THR A 17 23.30 4.84 -7.30
N ALA A 18 24.52 4.95 -6.76
CA ALA A 18 25.73 5.04 -7.57
C ALA A 18 25.94 3.75 -8.39
N PRO A 19 26.01 3.82 -9.73
CA PRO A 19 26.07 2.62 -10.59
C PRO A 19 27.44 1.94 -10.56
N THR A 20 28.49 2.63 -10.10
CA THR A 20 29.85 2.10 -9.99
C THR A 20 30.50 2.50 -8.67
N ALA A 21 31.50 1.72 -8.23
CA ALA A 21 32.30 2.04 -7.04
C ALA A 21 33.03 3.39 -7.15
N ALA A 22 33.39 3.80 -8.38
CA ALA A 22 34.03 5.10 -8.63
C ALA A 22 33.04 6.27 -8.52
N ASP A 23 31.78 6.07 -8.93
CA ASP A 23 30.71 7.05 -8.71
C ASP A 23 30.34 7.14 -7.22
N TRP A 24 30.28 6.00 -6.52
CA TRP A 24 30.04 5.93 -5.09
C TRP A 24 31.10 6.71 -4.29
N SER A 25 32.38 6.45 -4.58
CA SER A 25 33.51 7.12 -3.93
C SER A 25 33.50 8.64 -4.17
N ARG A 26 33.18 9.08 -5.39
CA ARG A 26 33.03 10.51 -5.73
C ARG A 26 31.86 11.14 -4.97
N SER A 27 30.70 10.49 -4.94
CA SER A 27 29.53 10.97 -4.18
C SER A 27 29.81 11.06 -2.68
N LEU A 28 30.49 10.06 -2.11
CA LEU A 28 30.89 10.02 -0.71
C LEU A 28 31.90 11.13 -0.38
N THR A 29 32.92 11.31 -1.22
CA THR A 29 33.92 12.37 -1.04
C THR A 29 33.28 13.75 -1.13
N ARG A 30 32.30 13.93 -2.03
CA ARG A 30 31.54 15.18 -2.16
C ARG A 30 30.65 15.45 -0.95
N GLN A 31 30.03 14.43 -0.35
CA GLN A 31 29.27 14.59 0.92
C GLN A 31 30.18 14.96 2.10
N LEU A 32 31.32 14.29 2.22
CA LEU A 32 32.29 14.58 3.29
C LEU A 32 32.86 16.00 3.18
N SER A 33 32.99 16.52 1.97
CA SER A 33 33.46 17.90 1.71
C SER A 33 32.33 18.94 1.79
N SER A 34 31.08 18.59 1.48
CA SER A 34 29.92 19.48 1.63
C SER A 34 29.45 19.65 3.08
N HIS A 35 29.76 18.72 3.99
CA HIS A 35 29.54 18.91 5.43
C HIS A 35 30.30 20.10 6.05
N VAL A 36 31.30 20.66 5.34
CA VAL A 36 32.04 21.86 5.78
C VAL A 36 31.40 23.16 5.24
N ARG A 37 30.53 23.07 4.23
CA ARG A 37 29.86 24.20 3.59
C ARG A 37 28.59 23.70 2.91
N SER A 38 27.42 23.75 3.55
CA SER A 38 26.17 24.18 2.92
C SER A 38 24.93 23.88 3.78
N ASP A 39 24.26 24.96 4.21
CA ASP A 39 22.83 25.02 4.61
C ASP A 39 21.88 25.13 3.39
N SER A 40 22.29 24.71 2.18
CA SER A 40 21.46 24.89 0.98
C SER A 40 20.72 23.63 0.58
N VAL A 41 19.39 23.75 0.62
CA VAL A 41 18.37 22.94 -0.07
C VAL A 41 18.59 21.44 0.06
N ALA A 42 18.04 20.86 1.13
CA ALA A 42 17.89 19.42 1.26
C ALA A 42 17.24 18.86 -0.02
N LYS A 43 18.05 18.22 -0.88
CA LYS A 43 17.51 17.32 -1.90
C LYS A 43 16.61 16.34 -1.14
N GLN A 44 15.34 16.28 -1.51
CA GLN A 44 14.41 15.29 -0.96
C GLN A 44 15.06 13.91 -1.09
N ASN A 45 15.33 13.28 0.05
CA ASN A 45 15.98 11.99 0.12
C ASN A 45 14.86 10.95 0.18
N SER A 46 14.52 10.43 -1.00
CA SER A 46 13.41 9.52 -1.19
C SER A 46 13.57 8.22 -0.38
N PHE A 47 14.82 7.83 -0.07
CA PHE A 47 15.09 6.71 0.83
C PHE A 47 14.78 7.03 2.29
N LYS A 48 15.05 8.25 2.78
CA LYS A 48 14.62 8.68 4.13
C LYS A 48 13.10 8.67 4.25
N GLU A 49 12.41 9.20 3.24
CA GLU A 49 10.94 9.21 3.19
C GLU A 49 10.38 7.78 3.19
N TYR A 50 10.97 6.89 2.40
CA TYR A 50 10.63 5.47 2.38
C TYR A 50 10.81 4.81 3.76
N PHE A 51 11.97 4.99 4.38
CA PHE A 51 12.26 4.39 5.68
C PHE A 51 11.32 4.93 6.78
N ALA A 52 11.04 6.22 6.79
CA ALA A 52 10.10 6.82 7.74
C ALA A 52 8.68 6.25 7.58
N LEU A 53 8.26 5.95 6.35
CA LEU A 53 6.95 5.36 6.09
C LEU A 53 6.90 3.87 6.49
N GLU A 54 7.98 3.12 6.30
CA GLU A 54 8.14 1.75 6.82
C GLU A 54 8.15 1.72 8.36
N GLU A 55 8.75 2.72 9.02
CA GLU A 55 8.72 2.85 10.48
C GLU A 55 7.29 3.03 11.01
N ILE A 56 6.49 3.87 10.35
CA ILE A 56 5.06 4.02 10.68
C ILE A 56 4.31 2.70 10.45
N ALA A 57 4.61 2.00 9.34
CA ALA A 57 4.01 0.69 9.06
C ALA A 57 4.35 -0.35 10.13
N GLY A 58 5.60 -0.37 10.59
CA GLY A 58 6.06 -1.18 11.72
C GLY A 58 5.27 -0.87 12.98
N SER A 59 5.13 0.41 13.34
CA SER A 59 4.36 0.81 14.52
C SER A 59 2.87 0.41 14.45
N VAL A 60 2.26 0.47 13.25
CA VAL A 60 0.89 -0.02 13.04
C VAL A 60 0.81 -1.54 13.26
N CYS A 61 1.78 -2.29 12.74
CA CYS A 61 1.86 -3.73 12.97
C CYS A 61 2.05 -4.07 14.44
N ASP A 62 2.96 -3.40 15.14
CA ASP A 62 3.25 -3.63 16.56
C ASP A 62 2.03 -3.34 17.45
N ALA A 63 1.29 -2.25 17.15
CA ALA A 63 0.05 -1.92 17.83
C ALA A 63 -0.99 -3.03 17.68
N ARG A 64 -1.13 -3.63 16.49
CA ARG A 64 -2.03 -4.75 16.24
C ARG A 64 -1.59 -6.03 16.94
N MET A 65 -0.30 -6.36 16.87
CA MET A 65 0.26 -7.55 17.53
C MET A 65 0.13 -7.48 19.05
N SER A 66 0.06 -6.28 19.62
CA SER A 66 -0.13 -6.04 21.05
C SER A 66 -1.58 -5.79 21.45
N ASP A 67 -2.53 -5.91 20.51
CA ASP A 67 -3.95 -5.57 20.69
C ASP A 67 -4.21 -4.13 21.21
N ASP A 68 -3.27 -3.21 20.98
CA ASP A 68 -3.40 -1.79 21.31
C ASP A 68 -4.04 -1.00 20.15
N TYR A 69 -5.32 -1.29 19.91
CA TYR A 69 -6.12 -0.61 18.89
C TYR A 69 -6.31 0.89 19.18
N SER A 70 -6.08 1.32 20.43
CA SER A 70 -6.18 2.72 20.83
C SER A 70 -5.10 3.60 20.20
N ALA A 71 -3.97 3.00 19.81
CA ALA A 71 -2.87 3.68 19.14
C ALA A 71 -3.16 3.93 17.64
N LEU A 72 -4.05 3.16 16.99
CA LEU A 72 -4.26 3.23 15.54
C LEU A 72 -4.75 4.60 15.03
N PRO A 73 -5.70 5.31 15.68
CA PRO A 73 -6.10 6.65 15.25
C PRO A 73 -4.93 7.65 15.27
N SER A 74 -4.04 7.53 16.27
CA SER A 74 -2.85 8.37 16.33
C SER A 74 -1.90 8.09 15.15
N GLN A 75 -1.71 6.82 14.78
CA GLN A 75 -0.89 6.43 13.62
C GLN A 75 -1.52 6.90 12.29
N GLN A 76 -2.84 6.82 12.14
CA GLN A 76 -3.54 7.37 10.97
C GLN A 76 -3.30 8.89 10.85
N SER A 77 -3.34 9.64 11.95
CA SER A 77 -3.02 11.07 11.95
C SER A 77 -1.56 11.37 11.54
N VAL A 78 -0.62 10.49 11.91
CA VAL A 78 0.79 10.57 11.50
C VAL A 78 0.92 10.31 10.00
N LEU A 79 0.18 9.32 9.47
CA LEU A 79 0.15 9.05 8.03
C LEU A 79 -0.46 10.22 7.22
N GLU A 80 -1.52 10.86 7.71
CA GLU A 80 -2.09 12.05 7.08
C GLU A 80 -1.06 13.18 6.98
N LYS A 81 -0.35 13.46 8.08
CA LYS A 81 0.73 14.46 8.10
C LYS A 81 1.87 14.07 7.16
N PHE A 82 2.24 12.79 7.11
CA PHE A 82 3.26 12.30 6.20
C PHE A 82 2.91 12.60 4.74
N TYR A 83 1.66 12.35 4.34
CA TYR A 83 1.17 12.63 2.98
C TYR A 83 1.31 14.11 2.63
N CYS A 84 0.83 14.99 3.52
CA CYS A 84 0.86 16.43 3.32
C CYS A 84 2.27 17.02 3.28
N ASN A 85 3.23 16.41 3.98
CA ASN A 85 4.60 16.92 4.07
C ASN A 85 5.50 16.37 2.96
N ASN A 86 5.33 15.11 2.56
CA ASN A 86 6.29 14.42 1.71
C ASN A 86 5.73 14.01 0.33
N ILE A 87 4.41 13.77 0.22
CA ILE A 87 3.81 13.26 -1.04
C ILE A 87 3.18 14.39 -1.87
N THR A 88 2.47 15.32 -1.25
CA THR A 88 1.83 16.45 -1.97
C THR A 88 2.82 17.55 -2.34
N GLN A 89 3.84 17.79 -1.50
CA GLN A 89 4.85 18.82 -1.71
C GLN A 89 5.96 18.40 -2.67
N ARG A 90 5.93 17.17 -3.18
CA ARG A 90 6.91 16.70 -4.16
C ARG A 90 6.70 17.48 -5.46
N SER A 91 7.56 18.48 -5.69
CA SER A 91 7.50 19.33 -6.87
C SER A 91 7.75 18.52 -8.14
N SER A 92 7.27 19.00 -9.30
CA SER A 92 7.60 18.40 -10.60
C SER A 92 9.11 18.32 -10.88
N SER A 93 9.93 19.05 -10.11
CA SER A 93 11.40 19.04 -10.14
C SER A 93 12.06 18.00 -9.21
N ALA A 94 11.31 17.32 -8.33
CA ALA A 94 11.84 16.42 -7.31
C ALA A 94 12.31 15.05 -7.84
N GLY A 95 12.29 14.83 -9.16
CA GLY A 95 12.66 13.56 -9.77
C GLY A 95 11.58 12.48 -9.66
N PRO A 96 11.81 11.31 -10.27
CA PRO A 96 10.83 10.22 -10.30
C PRO A 96 10.67 9.57 -8.93
N ASP A 97 9.44 9.16 -8.58
CA ASP A 97 9.18 8.39 -7.37
C ASP A 97 9.78 6.97 -7.48
N ASN A 98 10.96 6.79 -6.91
CA ASN A 98 11.71 5.53 -6.98
C ASN A 98 11.20 4.46 -6.02
N PHE A 99 10.58 4.88 -4.92
CA PHE A 99 10.08 3.97 -3.89
C PHE A 99 8.57 3.85 -3.89
N CYS A 100 7.87 4.37 -4.92
CA CYS A 100 6.41 4.30 -5.00
C CYS A 100 5.73 4.71 -3.68
N LEU A 101 6.20 5.79 -3.06
CA LEU A 101 5.84 6.20 -1.70
C LEU A 101 4.33 6.34 -1.53
N ARG A 102 3.64 6.76 -2.59
CA ARG A 102 2.17 6.86 -2.58
C ARG A 102 1.51 5.49 -2.47
N ALA A 103 1.98 4.49 -3.21
CA ALA A 103 1.49 3.11 -3.10
C ALA A 103 1.75 2.55 -1.70
N LEU A 104 2.96 2.77 -1.17
CA LEU A 104 3.31 2.34 0.18
C LEU A 104 2.41 3.00 1.23
N TRP A 105 2.14 4.31 1.09
CA TRP A 105 1.27 5.06 1.99
C TRP A 105 -0.15 4.48 2.03
N HIS A 106 -0.72 4.15 0.87
CA HIS A 106 -2.03 3.52 0.81
C HIS A 106 -2.04 2.15 1.52
N VAL A 107 -0.99 1.34 1.34
CA VAL A 107 -0.89 0.02 1.97
C VAL A 107 -0.62 0.10 3.48
N THR A 108 0.08 1.12 3.95
CA THR A 108 0.22 1.39 5.38
C THR A 108 -1.13 1.74 5.99
N PHE A 109 -1.94 2.55 5.28
CA PHE A 109 -3.32 2.79 5.67
C PHE A 109 -4.15 1.51 5.72
N LEU A 110 -4.06 0.63 4.72
CA LEU A 110 -4.73 -0.68 4.76
C LEU A 110 -4.34 -1.44 6.03
N SER A 111 -3.04 -1.48 6.35
CA SER A 111 -2.54 -2.16 7.56
C SER A 111 -3.11 -1.58 8.85
N SER A 112 -3.54 -0.31 8.86
CA SER A 112 -4.21 0.30 10.02
C SER A 112 -5.71 -0.02 10.08
N LEU A 113 -6.34 -0.38 8.95
CA LEU A 113 -7.78 -0.54 8.81
C LEU A 113 -8.25 -2.00 8.79
N VAL A 114 -7.39 -2.93 8.37
CA VAL A 114 -7.75 -4.35 8.25
C VAL A 114 -6.76 -5.26 8.93
N ASP A 115 -7.28 -6.35 9.47
CA ASP A 115 -6.49 -7.50 9.89
C ASP A 115 -6.28 -8.43 8.69
N PHE A 116 -5.11 -8.31 8.08
CA PHE A 116 -4.76 -9.12 6.91
C PHE A 116 -4.72 -10.61 7.21
N ASP A 117 -4.29 -11.01 8.40
CA ASP A 117 -4.19 -12.42 8.77
C ASP A 117 -5.58 -13.07 8.78
N ARG A 118 -6.55 -12.39 9.39
CA ARG A 118 -7.94 -12.86 9.39
C ARG A 118 -8.57 -12.89 7.99
N LEU A 119 -8.18 -12.00 7.08
CA LEU A 119 -8.61 -12.08 5.69
C LEU A 119 -7.98 -13.27 4.96
N GLU A 120 -6.67 -13.50 5.10
CA GLU A 120 -5.99 -14.64 4.50
C GLU A 120 -6.56 -15.98 5.02
N LEU A 121 -6.85 -16.07 6.32
CA LEU A 121 -7.53 -17.20 6.92
C LEU A 121 -8.93 -17.39 6.31
N ALA A 122 -9.72 -16.32 6.17
CA ALA A 122 -11.03 -16.40 5.53
C ALA A 122 -10.97 -16.85 4.06
N VAL A 123 -9.91 -16.50 3.32
CA VAL A 123 -9.68 -16.99 1.95
C VAL A 123 -9.34 -18.48 1.92
N GLY A 124 -8.74 -19.02 2.98
CA GLY A 124 -8.39 -20.44 3.08
C GLY A 124 -6.90 -20.72 3.21
N ARG A 125 -6.09 -19.77 3.69
CA ARG A 125 -4.64 -19.97 3.93
C ARG A 125 -4.33 -21.24 4.73
N GLU A 126 -5.19 -21.60 5.69
CA GLU A 126 -5.05 -22.79 6.54
C GLU A 126 -6.11 -23.88 6.25
N GLY A 127 -6.71 -23.85 5.06
CA GLY A 127 -7.73 -24.81 4.64
C GLY A 127 -9.16 -24.40 4.97
N HIS A 128 -10.10 -25.25 4.58
CA HIS A 128 -11.53 -24.94 4.59
C HIS A 128 -12.10 -24.79 6.01
N GLU A 129 -11.74 -25.67 6.94
CA GLU A 129 -12.28 -25.65 8.31
C GLU A 129 -11.90 -24.37 9.05
N GLU A 130 -10.63 -23.96 9.00
CA GLU A 130 -10.19 -22.70 9.58
C GLU A 130 -10.83 -21.51 8.86
N SER A 131 -10.94 -21.53 7.52
CA SER A 131 -11.61 -20.46 6.77
C SER A 131 -13.02 -20.18 7.27
N GLN A 132 -13.84 -21.20 7.55
CA GLN A 132 -15.21 -21.01 8.03
C GLN A 132 -15.28 -20.20 9.34
N ARG A 133 -14.26 -20.29 10.21
CA ARG A 133 -14.19 -19.53 11.48
C ARG A 133 -14.00 -18.03 11.25
N HIS A 134 -13.43 -17.63 10.12
CA HIS A 134 -13.10 -16.24 9.80
C HIS A 134 -14.10 -15.57 8.83
N VAL A 135 -15.03 -16.33 8.23
CA VAL A 135 -16.06 -15.79 7.31
C VAL A 135 -16.92 -14.71 7.96
N CYS A 136 -17.30 -14.88 9.24
CA CYS A 136 -18.10 -13.89 9.96
C CYS A 136 -17.38 -12.53 10.05
N TYR A 137 -16.08 -12.56 10.35
CA TYR A 137 -15.25 -11.37 10.36
C TYR A 137 -15.14 -10.74 8.97
N ALA A 138 -14.81 -11.53 7.95
CA ALA A 138 -14.64 -11.02 6.60
C ALA A 138 -15.92 -10.37 6.06
N ARG A 139 -17.10 -10.95 6.35
CA ARG A 139 -18.40 -10.37 6.00
C ARG A 139 -18.70 -9.10 6.78
N ALA A 140 -18.47 -9.09 8.09
CA ALA A 140 -18.68 -7.88 8.90
C ALA A 140 -17.77 -6.73 8.43
N TRP A 141 -16.49 -7.03 8.16
CA TRP A 141 -15.53 -6.08 7.63
C TRP A 141 -15.91 -5.57 6.23
N ALA A 142 -16.27 -6.45 5.30
CA ALA A 142 -16.61 -6.07 3.92
C ALA A 142 -17.84 -5.14 3.84
N ASN A 143 -18.76 -5.25 4.80
CA ASN A 143 -19.94 -4.38 4.91
C ASN A 143 -19.74 -3.16 5.82
N SER A 144 -18.54 -2.98 6.37
CA SER A 144 -18.21 -1.85 7.22
C SER A 144 -17.70 -0.64 6.44
N ARG A 145 -17.68 0.52 7.10
CA ARG A 145 -17.05 1.74 6.58
C ARG A 145 -15.57 1.54 6.31
N ASP A 146 -14.86 0.80 7.16
CA ASP A 146 -13.43 0.48 6.96
C ASP A 146 -13.21 -0.46 5.78
N GLY A 147 -14.14 -1.38 5.49
CA GLY A 147 -14.11 -2.21 4.28
C GLY A 147 -14.15 -1.35 3.01
N CYS A 148 -15.09 -0.40 2.94
CA CYS A 148 -15.16 0.57 1.84
C CYS A 148 -13.90 1.46 1.75
N ARG A 149 -13.40 1.96 2.89
CA ARG A 149 -12.16 2.75 2.96
C ARG A 149 -10.97 1.96 2.42
N CYS A 150 -10.83 0.70 2.85
CA CYS A 150 -9.80 -0.22 2.37
C CYS A 150 -9.87 -0.44 0.86
N VAL A 151 -11.05 -0.63 0.29
CA VAL A 151 -11.20 -0.79 -1.16
C VAL A 151 -10.65 0.42 -1.90
N VAL A 152 -10.97 1.64 -1.46
CA VAL A 152 -10.47 2.85 -2.10
C VAL A 152 -8.94 2.89 -2.06
N HIS A 153 -8.33 2.63 -0.90
CA HIS A 153 -6.87 2.54 -0.77
C HIS A 153 -6.26 1.42 -1.63
N ALA A 154 -6.92 0.26 -1.75
CA ALA A 154 -6.45 -0.84 -2.59
C ALA A 154 -6.45 -0.47 -4.07
N VAL A 155 -7.52 0.16 -4.57
CA VAL A 155 -7.58 0.65 -5.96
C VAL A 155 -6.50 1.69 -6.24
N LEU A 156 -6.27 2.61 -5.30
CA LEU A 156 -5.25 3.64 -5.46
C LEU A 156 -3.83 3.05 -5.41
N THR A 157 -3.60 2.04 -4.57
CA THR A 157 -2.36 1.25 -4.58
C THR A 157 -2.11 0.64 -5.95
N PHE A 158 -3.12 -0.04 -6.50
CA PHE A 158 -3.06 -0.63 -7.82
C PHE A 158 -2.71 0.42 -8.89
N ARG A 159 -3.43 1.55 -8.95
CA ARG A 159 -3.18 2.62 -9.93
C ARG A 159 -1.79 3.24 -9.80
N CYS A 160 -1.30 3.42 -8.58
CA CYS A 160 0.07 3.91 -8.35
C CYS A 160 1.10 2.96 -8.97
N LEU A 161 0.95 1.64 -8.76
CA LEU A 161 1.87 0.64 -9.28
C LEU A 161 1.71 0.41 -10.78
N GLU A 162 0.49 0.49 -11.32
CA GLU A 162 0.20 0.36 -12.75
C GLU A 162 0.85 1.51 -13.55
N SER A 163 0.85 2.73 -13.01
CA SER A 163 1.47 3.89 -13.64
C SER A 163 3.00 3.86 -13.71
N MET A 164 3.65 2.85 -13.11
CA MET A 164 5.09 2.73 -13.11
C MET A 164 5.63 2.46 -14.53
N PRO A 165 6.70 3.15 -14.97
CA PRO A 165 7.31 2.87 -16.27
C PRO A 165 7.73 1.40 -16.37
N ARG A 166 7.37 0.72 -17.46
CA ARG A 166 7.64 -0.72 -17.65
C ARG A 166 9.12 -1.10 -17.59
N ALA A 167 10.01 -0.16 -17.92
CA ALA A 167 11.46 -0.36 -17.89
C ALA A 167 12.09 -0.11 -16.51
N LYS A 168 11.29 0.35 -15.53
CA LYS A 168 11.76 0.64 -14.18
C LYS A 168 11.58 -0.59 -13.30
N GLU A 169 12.63 -0.99 -12.60
CA GLU A 169 12.53 -2.04 -11.59
C GLU A 169 11.65 -1.55 -10.43
N PRO A 170 10.60 -2.30 -10.06
CA PRO A 170 9.76 -1.92 -8.93
C PRO A 170 10.51 -2.06 -7.61
N PRO A 171 10.21 -1.24 -6.60
CA PRO A 171 10.79 -1.40 -5.27
C PRO A 171 10.34 -2.73 -4.63
N ILE A 172 11.16 -3.26 -3.72
CA ILE A 172 10.96 -4.60 -3.14
C ILE A 172 9.59 -4.81 -2.47
N HIS A 173 8.98 -3.75 -1.94
CA HIS A 173 7.66 -3.84 -1.32
C HIS A 173 6.51 -3.86 -2.34
N ALA A 174 6.71 -3.45 -3.59
CA ALA A 174 5.63 -3.29 -4.57
C ALA A 174 4.83 -4.58 -4.82
N PRO A 175 5.45 -5.77 -5.00
CA PRO A 175 4.68 -7.02 -5.12
C PRO A 175 3.81 -7.30 -3.88
N ARG A 176 4.37 -7.13 -2.67
CA ARG A 176 3.63 -7.32 -1.41
C ARG A 176 2.49 -6.31 -1.28
N SER A 177 2.73 -5.06 -1.65
CA SER A 177 1.72 -4.00 -1.67
C SER A 177 0.56 -4.35 -2.59
N LEU A 178 0.84 -4.82 -3.81
CA LEU A 178 -0.20 -5.24 -4.74
C LEU A 178 -0.92 -6.51 -4.28
N HIS A 179 -0.21 -7.48 -3.73
CA HIS A 179 -0.83 -8.68 -3.14
C HIS A 179 -1.85 -8.32 -2.05
N ARG A 180 -1.50 -7.41 -1.14
CA ARG A 180 -2.41 -6.91 -0.10
C ARG A 180 -3.62 -6.18 -0.67
N ALA A 181 -3.43 -5.39 -1.72
CA ALA A 181 -4.54 -4.74 -2.42
C ALA A 181 -5.47 -5.76 -3.09
N ILE A 182 -4.93 -6.80 -3.71
CA ILE A 182 -5.71 -7.91 -4.30
C ILE A 182 -6.52 -8.63 -3.21
N LEU A 183 -5.89 -8.96 -2.06
CA LEU A 183 -6.56 -9.60 -0.94
C LEU A 183 -7.78 -8.78 -0.46
N VAL A 184 -7.59 -7.48 -0.25
CA VAL A 184 -8.67 -6.57 0.14
C VAL A 184 -9.78 -6.55 -0.90
N LEU A 185 -9.45 -6.39 -2.19
CA LEU A 185 -10.44 -6.35 -3.26
C LEU A 185 -11.20 -7.67 -3.37
N TYR A 186 -10.50 -8.81 -3.32
CA TYR A 186 -11.09 -10.13 -3.35
C TYR A 186 -12.06 -10.33 -2.19
N CYS A 187 -11.61 -10.13 -0.94
CA CYS A 187 -12.44 -10.33 0.24
C CYS A 187 -13.65 -9.39 0.25
N TYR A 188 -13.48 -8.14 -0.18
CA TYR A 188 -14.59 -7.21 -0.29
C TYR A 188 -15.65 -7.72 -1.28
N LEU A 189 -15.24 -8.08 -2.50
CA LEU A 189 -16.17 -8.56 -3.52
C LEU A 189 -16.79 -9.92 -3.17
N GLN A 190 -16.05 -10.78 -2.45
CA GLN A 190 -16.49 -12.11 -2.08
C GLN A 190 -17.48 -12.11 -0.91
N PHE A 191 -17.26 -11.26 0.09
CA PHE A 191 -17.98 -11.33 1.37
C PHE A 191 -18.95 -10.18 1.61
N LYS A 192 -18.97 -9.14 0.76
CA LYS A 192 -19.97 -8.06 0.84
C LYS A 192 -21.37 -8.62 0.61
N ASP A 193 -22.31 -8.17 1.44
CA ASP A 193 -23.70 -8.61 1.37
C ASP A 193 -24.49 -7.70 0.42
N ILE A 194 -25.33 -8.32 -0.39
CA ILE A 194 -26.15 -7.69 -1.42
C ILE A 194 -27.43 -7.11 -0.79
N ALA A 195 -27.89 -7.65 0.35
CA ALA A 195 -29.14 -7.23 0.98
C ALA A 195 -29.04 -5.89 1.74
N TYR A 196 -27.84 -5.46 2.12
CA TYR A 196 -27.61 -4.20 2.85
C TYR A 196 -27.59 -2.93 1.96
N HIS A 197 -28.01 -3.04 0.69
CA HIS A 197 -28.01 -1.93 -0.27
C HIS A 197 -29.14 -0.90 -0.09
N THR A 198 -30.01 -1.07 0.91
CA THR A 198 -31.06 -0.09 1.23
C THR A 198 -30.56 0.88 2.32
N ASP A 199 -30.53 2.18 2.02
CA ASP A 199 -30.27 3.31 2.93
C ASP A 199 -28.82 3.76 3.26
N VAL A 200 -27.89 3.70 2.30
CA VAL A 200 -26.57 4.35 2.49
C VAL A 200 -26.59 5.79 1.96
N THR A 201 -26.81 6.75 2.86
CA THR A 201 -26.76 8.20 2.61
C THR A 201 -25.36 8.70 2.24
N GLN A 202 -25.28 9.81 1.49
CA GLN A 202 -24.08 10.43 0.90
C GLN A 202 -22.95 10.82 1.89
N ASN A 203 -23.14 10.68 3.21
CA ASN A 203 -22.14 11.01 4.23
C ASN A 203 -21.21 9.84 4.62
N VAL A 204 -21.40 8.63 4.07
CA VAL A 204 -20.65 7.43 4.51
C VAL A 204 -19.20 7.38 4.03
N PHE A 205 -18.85 8.12 2.98
CA PHE A 205 -17.53 8.08 2.33
C PHE A 205 -16.67 9.34 2.55
N ASP A 206 -16.96 10.14 3.58
CA ASP A 206 -16.09 11.27 3.97
C ASP A 206 -14.90 10.75 4.77
N PHE A 207 -13.78 10.47 4.10
CA PHE A 207 -12.52 10.06 4.73
C PHE A 207 -11.52 11.21 4.68
N PRO A 208 -11.01 11.70 5.82
CA PRO A 208 -10.19 12.91 5.85
C PRO A 208 -8.97 12.80 4.95
N GLU A 209 -8.22 11.71 5.03
CA GLU A 209 -7.02 11.48 4.23
C GLU A 209 -7.28 11.45 2.72
N LEU A 210 -8.43 10.92 2.29
CA LEU A 210 -8.80 10.83 0.87
C LEU A 210 -9.38 12.15 0.36
N LYS A 211 -10.11 12.88 1.21
CA LYS A 211 -10.65 14.20 0.90
C LYS A 211 -9.54 15.24 0.75
N HIS A 212 -8.55 15.25 1.64
CA HIS A 212 -7.37 16.12 1.50
C HIS A 212 -6.57 15.82 0.22
N ALA A 213 -6.60 14.58 -0.26
CA ALA A 213 -5.99 14.16 -1.51
C ALA A 213 -6.86 14.44 -2.76
N GLY A 214 -8.07 15.00 -2.61
CA GLY A 214 -8.99 15.29 -3.71
C GLY A 214 -9.58 14.04 -4.37
N ILE A 215 -9.66 12.92 -3.64
CA ILE A 215 -10.11 11.63 -4.18
C ILE A 215 -11.63 11.52 -4.08
N ASN A 216 -12.26 11.24 -5.21
CA ASN A 216 -13.69 10.91 -5.26
C ASN A 216 -13.90 9.42 -4.91
N CYS A 217 -14.16 9.14 -3.64
CA CYS A 217 -14.35 7.78 -3.12
C CYS A 217 -15.59 7.10 -3.72
N GLU A 218 -16.69 7.84 -3.89
CA GLU A 218 -17.94 7.32 -4.46
C GLU A 218 -17.73 6.78 -5.86
N ARG A 219 -17.00 7.52 -6.71
CA ARG A 219 -16.67 7.10 -8.07
C ARG A 219 -15.84 5.81 -8.08
N ILE A 220 -14.83 5.71 -7.22
CA ILE A 220 -13.97 4.51 -7.13
C ILE A 220 -14.79 3.31 -6.65
N LEU A 221 -15.63 3.49 -5.64
CA LEU A 221 -16.49 2.42 -5.14
C LEU A 221 -17.53 2.01 -6.18
N ALA A 222 -18.11 2.95 -6.93
CA ALA A 222 -19.02 2.64 -8.03
C ALA A 222 -18.33 1.83 -9.14
N GLU A 223 -17.07 2.15 -9.45
CA GLU A 223 -16.26 1.39 -10.42
C GLU A 223 -16.00 -0.04 -9.96
N VAL A 224 -15.63 -0.25 -8.69
CA VAL A 224 -15.39 -1.58 -8.13
C VAL A 224 -16.68 -2.40 -8.03
N ASN A 225 -17.77 -1.77 -7.60
CA ASN A 225 -19.07 -2.44 -7.48
C ASN A 225 -19.74 -2.65 -8.84
N GLY A 226 -19.33 -1.96 -9.90
CA GLY A 226 -19.89 -2.10 -11.24
C GLY A 226 -21.37 -1.70 -11.36
N PRO A 227 -21.93 -1.71 -12.58
CA PRO A 227 -23.34 -1.42 -12.81
C PRO A 227 -24.20 -2.66 -12.48
N GLY A 228 -25.01 -2.59 -11.42
CA GLY A 228 -26.02 -3.59 -11.12
C GLY A 228 -26.28 -3.80 -9.63
N MET A 229 -27.42 -4.44 -9.31
CA MET A 229 -27.85 -4.71 -7.94
C MET A 229 -26.97 -5.72 -7.18
N TRP A 230 -25.99 -6.36 -7.85
CA TRP A 230 -25.31 -7.57 -7.35
C TRP A 230 -23.78 -7.44 -7.28
N GLY A 231 -23.21 -6.40 -7.88
CA GLY A 231 -21.78 -6.24 -8.13
C GLY A 231 -21.08 -7.43 -8.80
N PRO A 232 -19.82 -7.27 -9.26
CA PRO A 232 -19.08 -8.40 -9.79
C PRO A 232 -18.67 -9.32 -8.64
N LYS A 233 -18.98 -10.62 -8.74
CA LYS A 233 -18.22 -11.62 -7.99
C LYS A 233 -16.73 -11.47 -8.32
N PRO A 234 -15.79 -11.88 -7.44
CA PRO A 234 -14.37 -11.71 -7.69
C PRO A 234 -13.92 -12.16 -9.09
N MET A 235 -14.39 -13.33 -9.54
CA MET A 235 -14.09 -13.90 -10.88
C MET A 235 -14.51 -13.04 -12.08
N HIS A 236 -15.46 -12.12 -11.88
CA HIS A 236 -15.97 -11.22 -12.92
C HIS A 236 -15.44 -9.79 -12.80
N SER A 237 -14.59 -9.52 -11.80
CA SER A 237 -13.99 -8.21 -11.63
C SER A 237 -12.79 -8.04 -12.56
N SER A 238 -12.97 -7.27 -13.63
CA SER A 238 -11.88 -6.93 -14.56
C SER A 238 -10.71 -6.26 -13.84
N MET A 239 -10.99 -5.47 -12.81
CA MET A 239 -9.97 -4.83 -11.97
C MET A 239 -9.15 -5.85 -11.19
N LEU A 240 -9.80 -6.86 -10.61
CA LEU A 240 -9.09 -7.92 -9.89
C LEU A 240 -8.21 -8.73 -10.83
N CYS A 241 -8.73 -9.11 -12.00
CA CYS A 241 -7.95 -9.77 -13.06
C CYS A 241 -6.72 -8.93 -13.45
N HIS A 242 -6.91 -7.62 -13.66
CA HIS A 242 -5.81 -6.72 -13.99
C HIS A 242 -4.76 -6.68 -12.87
N CYS A 243 -5.18 -6.57 -11.60
CA CYS A 243 -4.25 -6.57 -10.48
C CYS A 243 -3.40 -7.85 -10.44
N ILE A 244 -4.01 -9.02 -10.69
CA ILE A 244 -3.30 -10.31 -10.75
C ILE A 244 -2.30 -10.34 -11.91
N ASP A 245 -2.70 -9.85 -13.08
CA ASP A 245 -1.81 -9.74 -14.25
C ASP A 245 -0.64 -8.80 -14.01
N LEU A 246 -0.89 -7.66 -13.35
CA LEU A 246 0.17 -6.73 -12.94
C LEU A 246 1.11 -7.39 -11.93
N LEU A 247 0.58 -8.11 -10.94
CA LEU A 247 1.39 -8.82 -9.94
C LEU A 247 2.31 -9.85 -10.61
N ARG A 248 1.82 -10.58 -11.61
CA ARG A 248 2.64 -11.53 -12.39
C ARG A 248 3.81 -10.85 -13.11
N ARG A 249 3.65 -9.58 -13.50
CA ARG A 249 4.61 -8.80 -14.28
C ARG A 249 5.50 -7.89 -13.42
N LEU A 250 5.20 -7.72 -12.13
CA LEU A 250 5.99 -6.88 -11.22
C LEU A 250 7.34 -7.54 -10.90
N GLY A 251 8.33 -7.22 -11.74
CA GLY A 251 9.75 -7.51 -11.54
C GLY A 251 10.15 -8.98 -11.70
N HIS A 252 11.45 -9.25 -11.55
CA HIS A 252 12.00 -10.60 -11.67
C HIS A 252 11.75 -11.49 -10.43
N TRP A 253 11.12 -10.94 -9.40
CA TRP A 253 10.86 -11.58 -8.11
C TRP A 253 9.98 -12.84 -8.27
N GLY A 254 10.55 -14.02 -8.04
CA GLY A 254 9.82 -15.30 -8.13
C GLY A 254 8.58 -15.35 -7.22
N LEU A 255 8.63 -14.67 -6.07
CA LEU A 255 7.53 -14.59 -5.11
C LEU A 255 6.29 -13.91 -5.72
N ALA A 256 6.45 -12.84 -6.51
CA ALA A 256 5.34 -12.13 -7.13
C ALA A 256 4.57 -13.05 -8.09
N ARG A 257 5.29 -13.84 -8.90
CA ARG A 257 4.70 -14.83 -9.80
C ARG A 257 3.99 -15.95 -9.06
N GLN A 258 4.56 -16.43 -7.95
CA GLN A 258 3.91 -17.43 -7.09
C GLN A 258 2.63 -16.88 -6.46
N GLN A 259 2.64 -15.64 -5.98
CA GLN A 259 1.45 -14.99 -5.44
C GLN A 259 0.38 -14.75 -6.51
N ALA A 260 0.77 -14.39 -7.73
CA ALA A 260 -0.18 -14.27 -8.84
C ALA A 260 -0.81 -15.62 -9.18
N ALA A 261 -0.02 -16.68 -9.28
CA ALA A 261 -0.52 -18.04 -9.53
C ALA A 261 -1.49 -18.51 -8.45
N MET A 262 -1.19 -18.23 -7.17
CA MET A 262 -2.13 -18.49 -6.07
C MET A 262 -3.46 -17.76 -6.28
N TRP A 263 -3.42 -16.47 -6.65
CA TRP A 263 -4.64 -15.70 -6.90
C TRP A 263 -5.44 -16.20 -8.11
N GLU A 264 -4.78 -16.71 -9.15
CA GLU A 264 -5.47 -17.37 -10.26
C GLU A 264 -6.26 -18.60 -9.79
N VAL A 265 -5.67 -19.41 -8.91
CA VAL A 265 -6.34 -20.57 -8.31
C VAL A 265 -7.53 -20.11 -7.47
N VAL A 266 -7.34 -19.10 -6.62
CA VAL A 266 -8.37 -18.58 -5.70
C VAL A 266 -9.53 -17.92 -6.45
N VAL A 267 -9.24 -17.18 -7.53
CA VAL A 267 -10.26 -16.40 -8.28
C VAL A 267 -10.94 -17.25 -9.35
N TYR A 268 -10.20 -18.11 -10.06
CA TYR A 268 -10.72 -18.85 -11.20
C TYR A 268 -10.97 -20.33 -10.91
N GLY A 269 -10.52 -20.86 -9.76
CA GLY A 269 -10.58 -22.29 -9.45
C GLY A 269 -9.64 -23.13 -10.33
N LEU A 270 -8.67 -22.51 -11.00
CA LEU A 270 -7.71 -23.19 -11.87
C LEU A 270 -6.68 -23.91 -10.98
N SER A 271 -6.49 -25.21 -11.17
CA SER A 271 -5.34 -25.90 -10.54
C SER A 271 -4.05 -25.44 -11.22
N PRO A 272 -2.93 -25.26 -10.48
CA PRO A 272 -1.66 -24.96 -11.11
C PRO A 272 -1.22 -26.14 -11.97
N ASN A 273 -0.98 -25.91 -13.26
CA ASN A 273 -0.36 -26.87 -14.17
C ASN A 273 1.14 -27.00 -13.91
#